data_AF-A0A2V8G5S6-F1
#
_entry.id   AF-A0A2V8G5S6-F1
#
_cell.length_a   1.000
_cell.length_b   1.000
_cell.length_c   1.000
_cell.angle_alpha   90.00
_cell.angle_beta   90.00
_cell.angle_gamma   90.00
#
_symmetry.space_group_name_H-M   'P 1'
#
loop_
_entity.id
_entity.type
_entity.pdbx_description
1 polymer ?
#
loop_
_entity_poly.entity_id
_entity_poly.type
_entity_poly.pdbx_seq_one_letter_code
_entity_poly.pdbx_strand_id
1 'polypeptide(L)' 'MRAVTRDGKVINGRRLNEDTYTVQLMDDQERLVSLAKADLRDYTILKTSLMPSYKDTLGADDLADLVAYLLSLKGR' A
#
# COMPACT_ATOMS: atom_id res chain seq x y z
N MET A 1 0.97 -3.60 -4.50
CA MET A 1 1.86 -3.65 -5.69
C MET A 1 3.29 -3.67 -5.20
N ARG A 2 4.15 -4.49 -5.82
CA ARG A 2 5.60 -4.49 -5.60
C ARG A 2 6.29 -4.15 -6.90
N ALA A 3 7.07 -3.07 -6.92
CA ALA A 3 7.88 -2.67 -8.06
C ALA A 3 9.37 -2.79 -7.68
N VAL A 4 10.18 -3.33 -8.59
CA VAL A 4 11.63 -3.41 -8.45
C VAL A 4 12.22 -2.59 -9.58
N THR A 5 12.90 -1.50 -9.23
CA THR A 5 13.61 -0.66 -10.20
C THR A 5 14.91 -1.33 -10.64
N ARG A 6 15.47 -0.89 -11.77
CA ARG A 6 16.72 -1.43 -12.33
C ARG A 6 17.94 -1.25 -11.42
N ASP A 7 17.93 -0.22 -10.58
CA ASP A 7 18.93 0.02 -9.52
C ASP A 7 18.75 -0.92 -8.30
N GLY A 8 17.74 -1.78 -8.30
CA GLY A 8 17.48 -2.77 -7.25
C GLY A 8 16.58 -2.28 -6.11
N LYS A 9 16.12 -1.02 -6.14
CA LYS A 9 15.20 -0.51 -5.11
C LYS A 9 13.85 -1.20 -5.21
N VAL A 10 13.34 -1.67 -4.08
CA VAL A 10 12.01 -2.27 -3.97
C VAL A 10 11.05 -1.23 -3.44
N ILE A 11 9.98 -0.97 -4.19
CA ILE A 11 8.92 -0.03 -3.83
C ILE A 11 7.63 -0.83 -3.68
N ASN A 12 7.13 -0.87 -2.46
CA ASN A 12 5.84 -1.47 -2.15
C ASN A 12 4.82 -0.36 -1.95
N GLY A 13 3.62 -0.55 -2.49
CA GLY A 13 2.60 0.47 -2.37
C GLY A 13 1.26 0.09 -2.96
N ARG A 14 0.30 0.98 -2.80
CA ARG A 14 -1.00 0.93 -3.45
C ARG A 14 -0.92 1.66 -4.78
N ARG A 15 -1.29 0.97 -5.86
CA ARG A 15 -1.39 1.60 -7.19
C ARG A 15 -2.57 2.56 -7.20
N LEU A 16 -2.32 3.81 -7.55
CA LEU A 16 -3.34 4.84 -7.67
C LEU A 16 -3.77 5.05 -9.11
N ASN A 17 -2.80 5.02 -10.02
CA ASN A 17 -3.04 5.20 -11.45
C ASN A 17 -2.01 4.42 -12.27
N GLU A 18 -2.35 4.11 -13.51
CA GLU A 18 -1.45 3.46 -14.46
C GLU A 18 -1.80 3.88 -15.88
N ASP A 19 -0.77 4.26 -16.64
CA ASP A 19 -0.87 4.54 -18.06
C ASP A 19 0.05 3.61 -18.87
N THR A 20 0.15 3.84 -20.18
CA THR A 20 0.97 3.02 -21.09
C THR A 20 2.45 2.96 -20.67
N TYR A 21 2.99 4.02 -20.08
CA TYR A 21 4.41 4.19 -19.80
C TYR A 21 4.76 4.32 -18.31
N THR A 22 3.81 4.73 -17.47
CA THR A 22 4.04 5.02 -16.05
C THR A 22 3.06 4.30 -15.15
N VAL A 23 3.47 4.14 -13.88
CA VAL A 23 2.62 3.67 -12.80
C VAL A 23 2.77 4.63 -11.62
N GLN A 24 1.65 5.02 -11.03
CA GLN A 24 1.62 5.86 -9.84
C GLN A 24 1.28 5.03 -8.61
N LEU A 25 2.10 5.18 -7.58
CA LEU A 25 2.08 4.38 -6.36
C LEU A 25 2.06 5.30 -5.16
N MET A 26 1.22 4.98 -4.19
CA MET A 26 1.38 5.49 -2.83
C MET A 26 2.19 4.46 -2.05
N ASP A 27 3.39 4.84 -1.63
CA ASP A 27 4.25 3.97 -0.83
C ASP A 27 3.76 3.86 0.63
N ASP A 28 4.45 3.04 1.42
CA ASP A 28 4.21 2.83 2.84
C ASP A 28 4.42 4.08 3.71
N GLN A 29 5.10 5.09 3.17
CA GLN A 29 5.36 6.39 3.81
C GLN A 29 4.38 7.46 3.31
N GLU A 30 3.28 7.04 2.69
CA GLU A 30 2.23 7.90 2.10
C GLU A 30 2.73 8.86 1.01
N ARG A 31 3.90 8.58 0.44
CA ARG A 31 4.45 9.40 -0.64
C ARG A 31 3.90 8.91 -1.97
N LEU A 32 3.47 9.87 -2.78
CA LEU A 32 3.15 9.60 -4.17
C LEU A 32 4.43 9.46 -4.98
N VAL A 33 4.63 8.30 -5.58
CA VAL A 33 5.77 7.96 -6.42
C VAL A 33 5.27 7.59 -7.81
N SER A 34 5.78 8.29 -8.82
CA SER A 34 5.59 7.95 -10.22
C SER A 34 6.78 7.16 -10.73
N LEU A 35 6.55 5.95 -11.23
CA LEU A 35 7.60 5.09 -11.77
C LEU A 35 7.39 4.90 -13.28
N ALA A 36 8.44 5.13 -14.06
CA ALA A 36 8.43 4.78 -15.48
C ALA A 36 8.63 3.26 -15.63
N LYS A 37 7.76 2.60 -16.41
CA LYS A 37 7.84 1.16 -16.67
C LYS A 37 9.16 0.75 -17.32
N ALA A 38 9.78 1.67 -18.08
CA ALA A 38 11.10 1.47 -18.66
C ALA A 38 12.22 1.36 -17.60
N ASP A 39 12.03 1.92 -16.40
CA ASP A 39 13.03 1.86 -15.33
C ASP A 39 12.77 0.72 -14.34
N LEU A 40 11.70 -0.04 -14.55
CA LEU A 40 11.34 -1.20 -13.74
C LEU A 40 11.99 -2.45 -14.31
N ARG A 41 12.68 -3.19 -13.44
CA ARG A 41 13.14 -4.54 -13.70
C ARG A 41 11.99 -5.54 -13.59
N ASP A 42 11.14 -5.37 -12.60
CA ASP A 42 9.96 -6.19 -12.36
C ASP A 42 8.86 -5.35 -11.71
N TYR A 43 7.61 -5.66 -12.00
CA TYR A 43 6.50 -5.15 -11.21
C TYR A 43 5.38 -6.18 -11.13
N THR A 44 4.92 -6.44 -9.91
CA THR A 44 3.94 -7.49 -9.63
C THR A 44 2.75 -6.91 -8.87
N ILE A 45 1.54 -7.26 -9.33
CA ILE A 45 0.30 -7.01 -8.61
C ILE A 45 0.16 -8.09 -7.53
N LEU A 46 0.35 -7.68 -6.28
CA LEU A 46 0.15 -8.55 -5.12
C LEU A 46 -1.34 -8.82 -4.95
N LYS A 47 -1.71 -10.10 -4.84
CA LYS A 47 -3.08 -10.53 -4.52
C LYS A 47 -3.37 -10.54 -3.01
N THR A 48 -2.33 -10.38 -2.19
CA THR A 48 -2.40 -10.33 -0.74
C THR A 48 -2.24 -8.89 -0.24
N SER A 49 -2.79 -8.60 0.93
CA SER A 49 -2.63 -7.29 1.57
C SER A 49 -1.15 -7.01 1.86
N LEU A 50 -0.74 -5.75 1.70
CA LEU A 50 0.55 -5.25 2.16
C LEU A 50 0.55 -4.91 3.65
N MET A 51 -0.63 -4.82 4.28
CA MET A 51 -0.73 -4.62 5.72
C MET A 51 -0.20 -5.86 6.45
N PRO A 52 0.57 -5.69 7.54
CA PRO A 52 0.93 -6.80 8.40
C PRO A 52 -0.33 -7.43 9.02
N SER A 53 -0.23 -8.70 9.39
CA SER A 53 -1.31 -9.35 10.14
C SER A 53 -1.38 -8.77 11.55
N TYR A 54 -2.56 -8.22 11.90
CA TYR A 54 -2.85 -7.76 13.27
C TYR A 54 -3.64 -8.80 14.09
N LYS A 55 -3.81 -10.01 13.57
CA LYS A 55 -4.63 -11.07 14.19
C LYS A 55 -4.20 -11.39 15.63
N ASP A 56 -2.89 -11.41 15.87
CA ASP A 56 -2.32 -11.79 17.17
C ASP A 56 -1.95 -10.58 18.03
N THR A 57 -2.18 -9.35 17.53
CA THR A 57 -1.83 -8.10 18.23
C THR A 57 -3.05 -7.36 18.79
N LEU A 58 -4.25 -7.62 18.28
CA LEU A 58 -5.49 -6.99 18.73
C LEU A 58 -6.39 -8.04 19.40
N GLY A 59 -6.68 -7.83 20.69
CA GLY A 59 -7.67 -8.62 21.40
C GLY A 59 -9.10 -8.33 20.94
N ALA A 60 -10.07 -9.11 21.44
CA ALA A 60 -11.49 -8.91 21.11
C ALA A 60 -12.01 -7.54 21.58
N ASP A 61 -11.61 -7.11 22.78
CA ASP A 61 -12.00 -5.82 23.35
C ASP A 61 -11.33 -4.65 22.61
N ASP A 62 -10.02 -4.75 22.32
CA ASP A 62 -9.31 -3.74 21.53
C ASP A 62 -9.92 -3.54 20.13
N LEU A 63 -10.36 -4.64 19.51
CA LEU A 63 -11.03 -4.60 18.22
C LEU A 63 -12.40 -3.89 18.32
N ALA A 64 -13.17 -4.15 19.38
CA ALA A 64 -14.45 -3.50 19.60
C ALA A 64 -14.27 -1.98 19.79
N ASP A 65 -13.28 -1.57 20.58
CA ASP A 65 -12.95 -0.16 20.81
C ASP A 65 -12.46 0.54 19.54
N LEU A 66 -11.60 -0.12 18.75
CA LEU A 66 -11.15 0.41 17.46
C LEU A 66 -12.32 0.60 16.49
N VAL A 67 -13.24 -0.37 16.41
CA VAL A 67 -14.44 -0.25 15.57
C VAL A 67 -15.33 0.91 16.04
N ALA A 68 -15.55 1.04 17.36
CA ALA A 68 -16.30 2.16 17.93
C ALA A 68 -15.66 3.52 17.60
N TYR A 69 -14.33 3.61 17.71
CA TYR A 69 -13.59 4.81 17.33
C TYR A 69 -13.74 5.15 15.85
N LEU A 70 -13.55 4.17 14.95
CA LEU A 70 -13.70 4.38 13.51
C LEU A 70 -15.13 4.80 13.13
N LEU A 71 -16.16 4.28 13.81
CA LEU A 71 -17.55 4.72 13.63
C LEU A 71 -17.79 6.18 14.07
N SER A 72 -17.03 6.65 15.05
CA SER A 72 -17.12 8.04 15.52
C SER A 72 -16.46 9.05 14.57
N LEU A 73 -15.55 8.59 13.70
CA LEU A 73 -14.87 9.42 12.70
C LEU A 73 -15.82 9.80 11.56
N LYS A 74 -16.73 10.73 11.83
CA LYS A 74 -17.47 11.43 10.77
C LYS A 74 -16.57 12.53 10.21
N GLY A 75 -16.19 12.39 8.95
CA GLY A 75 -15.51 13.45 8.20
C GLY A 75 -16.35 14.72 8.24
N ARG A 76 -15.72 15.83 8.65
CA ARG A 76 -16.27 17.16 8.41
C ARG A 76 -16.01 17.57 6.97
#